data_AF-A0A1V4RJ62-F1
#
_entry.id   AF-A0A1V4RJ62-F1
#
_cell.length_a   1.000
_cell.length_b   1.000
_cell.length_c   1.000
_cell.angle_alpha   90.00
_cell.angle_beta   90.00
_cell.angle_gamma   90.00
#
_symmetry.space_group_name_H-M   'P 1'
#
loop_
_entity.id
_entity.type
_entity.pdbx_description
1 polymer ?
#
loop_
_entity_poly.entity_id
_entity_poly.type
_entity_poly.pdbx_seq_one_letter_code
_entity_poly.pdbx_strand_id
1 'polypeptide(L)'
;MSDNLILLLYLLLLSGFILLLNLVENGMIRQPLLLKYREWYPLAIQFFLGGLFSSYVVFYFQSAALTKNWLFLLILVLLLVSNEFLEKRLTNLYLQMTLFFLASFSFFIFFVPVVSGYMNYFVFLLSGLIGLLSVAGMLFLLFKKFGILQRTQVGRSLVLICGIFLLINLFYFLNWIPPVPLSMKSAGIYQAIDWGIKSAAAEKAATAATLTKHM
;
A
#
# COMPACT_ATOMS: atom_id res chain seq x y z
N MET A 1 -2.04 -14.15 4.43
CA MET A 1 -0.87 -13.90 3.55
C MET A 1 -1.28 -13.78 2.08
N SER A 2 -2.22 -14.59 1.58
CA SER A 2 -2.80 -14.49 0.23
C SER A 2 -3.26 -13.09 -0.15
N ASP A 3 -3.96 -12.39 0.75
CA ASP A 3 -4.58 -11.10 0.41
C ASP A 3 -3.54 -10.00 0.18
N ASN A 4 -2.43 -10.02 0.93
CA ASN A 4 -1.31 -9.11 0.72
C ASN A 4 -0.62 -9.34 -0.62
N LEU A 5 -0.56 -10.59 -1.10
CA LEU A 5 -0.02 -10.90 -2.42
C LEU A 5 -0.92 -10.39 -3.55
N ILE A 6 -2.24 -10.48 -3.37
CA ILE A 6 -3.21 -9.94 -4.33
C ILE A 6 -3.06 -8.41 -4.40
N LEU A 7 -2.97 -7.73 -3.25
CA LEU A 7 -2.76 -6.29 -3.23
C LEU A 7 -1.40 -5.87 -3.81
N LEU A 8 -0.35 -6.65 -3.55
CA LEU A 8 0.95 -6.42 -4.17
C LEU A 8 0.86 -6.57 -5.69
N LEU A 9 0.17 -7.60 -6.19
CA LEU A 9 -0.06 -7.79 -7.62
C LEU A 9 -0.83 -6.60 -8.22
N TYR A 10 -1.89 -6.13 -7.56
CA TYR A 10 -2.64 -4.95 -7.99
C TYR A 10 -1.76 -3.70 -8.04
N LEU A 11 -0.88 -3.51 -7.05
CA LEU A 11 0.06 -2.39 -7.01
C LEU A 11 1.10 -2.47 -8.14
N LEU A 12 1.61 -3.67 -8.43
CA LEU A 12 2.54 -3.90 -9.54
C LEU A 12 1.87 -3.68 -10.90
N LEU A 13 0.64 -4.15 -11.08
CA LEU A 13 -0.15 -3.91 -12.29
C LEU A 13 -0.45 -2.42 -12.46
N LEU A 14 -0.88 -1.73 -11.39
CA LEU A 14 -1.07 -0.29 -11.38
C LEU A 14 0.19 0.46 -11.85
N SER A 15 1.35 0.12 -11.26
CA SER A 15 2.64 0.67 -11.66
C SER A 15 2.92 0.41 -13.15
N GLY A 16 2.72 -0.83 -13.61
CA GLY A 16 2.88 -1.21 -15.01
C GLY A 16 2.00 -0.40 -15.96
N PHE A 17 0.71 -0.21 -15.65
CA PHE A 17 -0.20 0.58 -16.48
C PHE A 17 0.11 2.08 -16.45
N ILE A 18 0.52 2.63 -15.31
CA ILE A 18 1.00 4.03 -15.24
C ILE A 18 2.23 4.22 -16.13
N LEU A 19 3.20 3.30 -16.05
CA LEU A 19 4.39 3.32 -16.89
C LEU A 19 4.00 3.24 -18.38
N LEU A 20 3.18 2.26 -18.75
CA LEU A 20 2.71 2.03 -20.11
C LEU A 20 1.99 3.26 -20.68
N LEU A 21 1.06 3.84 -19.92
CA LEU A 21 0.33 5.04 -20.31
C LEU A 21 1.29 6.20 -20.60
N ASN A 22 2.24 6.48 -19.71
CA ASN A 22 3.22 7.55 -19.94
C ASN A 22 4.11 7.29 -21.15
N LEU A 23 4.52 6.03 -21.40
CA LEU A 23 5.35 5.69 -22.55
C LEU A 23 4.59 5.83 -23.88
N VAL A 24 3.30 5.49 -23.89
CA VAL A 24 2.45 5.62 -25.07
C VAL A 24 2.09 7.08 -25.35
N GLU A 25 1.70 7.84 -24.32
CA GLU A 25 1.39 9.28 -24.44
C GLU A 25 2.58 10.10 -24.93
N ASN A 26 3.81 9.74 -24.55
CA ASN A 26 5.03 10.43 -24.97
C ASN A 26 5.69 9.81 -26.21
N GLY A 27 5.03 8.89 -26.91
CA GLY A 27 5.47 8.36 -28.20
C GLY A 27 6.69 7.44 -28.16
N MET A 28 7.08 6.94 -26.98
CA MET A 28 8.19 5.98 -26.81
C MET A 28 7.82 4.58 -27.29
N ILE A 29 6.54 4.22 -27.19
CA ILE A 29 6.02 2.96 -27.70
C ILE A 29 5.24 3.25 -28.99
N ARG A 30 5.66 2.63 -30.09
CA ARG A 30 5.01 2.77 -31.41
C ARG A 30 4.34 1.50 -31.92
N GLN A 31 4.24 0.47 -31.08
CA GLN A 31 3.62 -0.78 -31.46
C GLN A 31 2.11 -0.58 -31.70
N PRO A 32 1.56 -1.02 -32.85
CA PRO A 32 0.18 -0.70 -33.24
C PRO A 32 -0.87 -1.30 -32.29
N LEU A 33 -0.60 -2.46 -31.70
CA LEU A 33 -1.49 -3.09 -30.71
C LEU A 33 -1.59 -2.25 -29.42
N LEU A 34 -0.47 -1.74 -28.91
CA LEU A 34 -0.47 -0.94 -27.68
C LEU A 34 -1.10 0.44 -27.91
N LEU A 35 -0.88 1.04 -29.08
CA LEU A 35 -1.54 2.28 -29.46
C LEU A 35 -3.06 2.13 -29.60
N LYS A 36 -3.53 0.99 -30.13
CA LYS A 36 -4.96 0.70 -30.29
C LYS A 36 -5.72 0.72 -28.96
N TYR A 37 -5.09 0.33 -27.86
CA TYR A 37 -5.72 0.27 -26.54
C TYR A 37 -5.37 1.47 -25.63
N ARG A 38 -4.79 2.54 -26.18
CA ARG A 38 -4.38 3.73 -25.42
C ARG A 38 -5.49 4.29 -24.53
N GLU A 39 -6.71 4.37 -25.04
CA GLU A 39 -7.86 4.91 -24.31
C GLU A 39 -8.31 4.03 -23.13
N TRP A 40 -7.89 2.76 -23.10
CA TRP A 40 -8.25 1.80 -22.05
C TRP A 40 -7.27 1.82 -20.86
N TYR A 41 -6.10 2.43 -21.01
CA TYR A 41 -5.10 2.47 -19.93
C TYR A 41 -5.54 3.33 -18.74
N PRO A 42 -6.12 4.54 -18.92
CA PRO A 42 -6.68 5.30 -17.80
C PRO A 42 -7.76 4.52 -17.04
N LEU A 43 -8.63 3.80 -17.76
CA LEU A 43 -9.66 2.92 -17.18
C LEU A 43 -9.04 1.78 -16.36
N ALA A 44 -7.98 1.15 -16.87
CA ALA A 44 -7.27 0.11 -16.12
C ALA A 44 -6.62 0.67 -14.84
N ILE A 45 -5.98 1.84 -14.93
CA ILE A 45 -5.40 2.54 -13.77
C ILE A 45 -6.48 2.83 -12.73
N GLN A 46 -7.64 3.37 -13.15
CA GLN A 46 -8.78 3.64 -12.29
C GLN A 46 -9.31 2.37 -11.63
N PHE A 47 -9.41 1.27 -12.38
CA PHE A 47 -9.84 -0.03 -11.85
C PHE A 47 -8.90 -0.53 -10.75
N PHE A 48 -7.58 -0.51 -10.97
CA PHE A 48 -6.62 -0.96 -9.96
C PHE A 48 -6.60 -0.03 -8.74
N LEU A 49 -6.68 1.29 -8.93
CA LEU A 49 -6.79 2.26 -7.84
C LEU A 49 -8.06 2.01 -7.02
N GLY A 50 -9.21 1.84 -7.68
CA GLY A 50 -10.49 1.55 -7.02
C GLY A 50 -10.45 0.25 -6.24
N GLY A 51 -9.91 -0.83 -6.83
CA GLY A 51 -9.72 -2.11 -6.16
C GLY A 51 -8.81 -2.02 -4.93
N LEU A 52 -7.69 -1.31 -5.05
CA LEU A 52 -6.76 -1.07 -3.93
C LEU A 52 -7.42 -0.26 -2.82
N PHE A 53 -7.99 0.91 -3.13
CA PHE A 53 -8.62 1.78 -2.13
C PHE A 53 -9.82 1.09 -1.47
N SER A 54 -10.64 0.36 -2.23
CA SER A 54 -11.75 -0.42 -1.67
C SER A 54 -11.25 -1.47 -0.68
N SER A 55 -10.21 -2.22 -1.04
CA SER A 55 -9.60 -3.22 -0.15
C SER A 55 -9.02 -2.58 1.12
N TYR A 56 -8.36 -1.43 0.99
CA TYR A 56 -7.82 -0.69 2.14
C TYR A 56 -8.93 -0.20 3.07
N VAL A 57 -10.05 0.30 2.53
CA VAL A 57 -11.23 0.68 3.31
C VAL A 57 -11.75 -0.52 4.09
N VAL A 58 -11.91 -1.69 3.45
CA VAL A 58 -12.39 -2.92 4.10
C VAL A 58 -11.45 -3.37 5.22
N PHE A 59 -10.14 -3.45 4.95
CA PHE A 59 -9.13 -3.84 5.94
C PHE A 59 -9.10 -2.90 7.13
N TYR A 60 -9.28 -1.62 6.87
CA TYR A 60 -9.33 -0.64 7.93
C TYR A 60 -10.61 -0.73 8.76
N PHE A 61 -11.77 -0.87 8.14
CA PHE A 61 -13.04 -1.08 8.84
C PHE A 61 -13.00 -2.31 9.75
N GLN A 62 -12.44 -3.42 9.28
CA GLN A 62 -12.31 -4.66 10.06
C GLN A 62 -11.35 -4.54 11.25
N SER A 63 -10.48 -3.53 11.26
CA SER A 63 -9.38 -3.45 12.22
C SER A 63 -9.73 -3.00 13.65
N ALA A 64 -11.02 -2.90 13.99
CA ALA A 64 -11.53 -2.41 15.29
C ALA A 64 -11.00 -1.02 15.71
N ALA A 65 -10.38 -0.26 14.79
CA ALA A 65 -9.78 1.05 15.03
C ALA A 65 -10.72 2.24 14.75
N LEU A 66 -12.01 1.98 14.49
CA LEU A 66 -12.99 2.97 14.04
C LEU A 66 -13.10 4.19 14.98
N THR A 67 -12.95 3.98 16.29
CA THR A 67 -13.09 5.06 17.29
C THR A 67 -11.87 5.98 17.37
N LYS A 68 -10.66 5.51 17.00
CA LYS A 68 -9.42 6.27 17.17
C LYS A 68 -8.83 6.82 15.87
N ASN A 69 -9.28 6.35 14.71
CA ASN A 69 -8.60 6.63 13.45
C ASN A 69 -9.56 6.99 12.28
N TRP A 70 -10.70 7.59 12.57
CA TRP A 70 -11.73 7.89 11.56
C TRP A 70 -11.23 8.79 10.41
N LEU A 71 -10.23 9.65 10.65
CA LEU A 71 -9.75 10.61 9.64
C LEU A 71 -9.05 9.93 8.46
N PHE A 72 -8.16 8.96 8.71
CA PHE A 72 -7.50 8.23 7.61
C PHE A 72 -8.51 7.38 6.82
N LEU A 73 -9.51 6.80 7.50
CA LEU A 73 -10.62 6.13 6.83
C LEU A 73 -11.42 7.08 5.94
N LEU A 74 -11.73 8.28 6.45
CA LEU A 74 -12.41 9.31 5.67
C LEU A 74 -11.60 9.66 4.42
N ILE A 75 -10.28 9.82 4.55
CA ILE A 75 -9.38 10.07 3.40
C ILE A 75 -9.46 8.90 2.40
N LEU A 76 -9.40 7.64 2.85
CA LEU A 76 -9.52 6.48 1.96
C LEU A 76 -10.88 6.40 1.25
N VAL A 77 -11.97 6.67 1.97
CA VAL A 77 -13.33 6.71 1.38
C VAL A 77 -13.44 7.85 0.38
N LEU A 78 -12.91 9.04 0.70
CA LEU A 78 -12.87 10.16 -0.24
C LEU A 78 -12.04 9.83 -1.48
N LEU A 79 -10.91 9.14 -1.33
CA LEU A 79 -10.10 8.68 -2.46
C LEU A 79 -10.86 7.66 -3.32
N LEU A 80 -11.55 6.72 -2.69
CA LEU A 80 -12.36 5.72 -3.37
C LEU A 80 -13.50 6.37 -4.17
N VAL A 81 -14.25 7.29 -3.54
CA VAL A 81 -15.34 8.02 -4.21
C VAL A 81 -14.79 8.93 -5.30
N SER A 82 -13.68 9.64 -5.04
CA SER A 82 -13.05 10.51 -6.02
C SER A 82 -12.59 9.73 -7.23
N ASN A 83 -12.06 8.52 -7.05
CA ASN A 83 -11.53 7.66 -8.11
C ASN A 83 -12.51 7.46 -9.26
N GLU A 84 -13.82 7.36 -8.97
CA GLU A 84 -14.88 7.23 -9.99
C GLU A 84 -14.90 8.40 -10.99
N PHE A 85 -14.46 9.58 -10.58
CA PHE A 85 -14.48 10.80 -11.40
C PHE A 85 -13.13 11.14 -12.04
N LEU A 86 -12.09 10.31 -11.86
CA LEU A 86 -10.72 10.64 -12.27
C LEU A 86 -10.35 10.18 -13.69
N GLU A 87 -11.15 9.33 -14.35
CA GLU A 87 -10.85 8.72 -15.66
C GLU A 87 -10.15 9.68 -16.63
N LYS A 88 -10.79 10.82 -16.91
CA LYS A 88 -10.32 11.82 -17.89
C LYS A 88 -9.09 12.61 -17.44
N ARG A 89 -8.79 12.60 -16.14
CA ARG A 89 -7.66 13.32 -15.53
C ARG A 89 -6.47 12.40 -15.27
N LEU A 90 -6.64 11.08 -15.38
CA LEU A 90 -5.58 10.10 -15.15
C LEU A 90 -4.48 10.10 -16.22
N THR A 91 -4.56 10.93 -17.26
CA THR A 91 -3.43 11.25 -18.16
C THR A 91 -2.48 12.28 -17.57
N ASN A 92 -2.89 13.02 -16.53
CA ASN A 92 -2.06 14.00 -15.85
C ASN A 92 -1.01 13.31 -14.96
N LEU A 93 0.27 13.53 -15.26
CA LEU A 93 1.40 12.98 -14.51
C LEU A 93 1.32 13.25 -13.00
N TYR A 94 1.03 14.48 -12.59
CA TYR A 94 1.02 14.85 -11.17
C TYR A 94 -0.07 14.10 -10.41
N LEU A 95 -1.25 13.96 -11.02
CA LEU A 95 -2.35 13.18 -10.45
C LEU A 95 -1.97 11.70 -10.34
N GLN A 96 -1.44 11.10 -11.42
CA GLN A 96 -0.99 9.71 -11.40
C GLN A 96 0.02 9.44 -10.29
N MET A 97 1.05 10.30 -10.17
CA MET A 97 2.11 10.13 -9.17
C MET A 97 1.58 10.34 -7.74
N THR A 98 0.59 11.23 -7.57
CA THR A 98 -0.09 11.43 -6.29
C THR A 98 -0.91 10.21 -5.88
N LEU A 99 -1.74 9.68 -6.78
CA LEU A 99 -2.56 8.51 -6.50
C LEU A 99 -1.70 7.26 -6.31
N PHE A 100 -0.64 7.12 -7.10
CA PHE A 100 0.34 6.03 -6.95
C PHE A 100 1.07 6.11 -5.61
N PHE A 101 1.45 7.32 -5.17
CA PHE A 101 1.99 7.54 -3.84
C PHE A 101 1.00 7.09 -2.76
N LEU A 102 -0.23 7.58 -2.79
CA LEU A 102 -1.24 7.27 -1.77
C LEU A 102 -1.58 5.77 -1.73
N ALA A 103 -1.67 5.12 -2.89
CA ALA A 103 -1.88 3.68 -2.98
C ALA A 103 -0.69 2.90 -2.41
N SER A 104 0.54 3.21 -2.85
CA SER A 104 1.76 2.56 -2.35
C SER A 104 1.97 2.78 -0.85
N PHE A 105 1.79 4.01 -0.38
CA PHE A 105 1.88 4.40 1.01
C PHE A 105 0.89 3.60 1.87
N SER A 106 -0.38 3.54 1.45
CA SER A 106 -1.41 2.78 2.16
C SER A 106 -1.09 1.29 2.20
N PHE A 107 -0.63 0.72 1.07
CA PHE A 107 -0.19 -0.67 1.03
C PHE A 107 0.93 -0.94 2.06
N PHE A 108 2.01 -0.17 2.04
CA PHE A 108 3.14 -0.40 2.94
C PHE A 108 2.81 -0.12 4.40
N ILE A 109 1.87 0.77 4.68
CA ILE A 109 1.34 1.00 6.03
C ILE A 109 0.70 -0.24 6.62
N PHE A 110 0.03 -1.07 5.80
CA PHE A 110 -0.52 -2.34 6.26
C PHE A 110 0.51 -3.47 6.18
N PHE A 111 1.30 -3.50 5.09
CA PHE A 111 2.18 -4.62 4.79
C PHE A 111 3.41 -4.69 5.70
N VAL A 112 4.09 -3.57 5.96
CA VAL A 112 5.34 -3.58 6.74
C VAL A 112 5.09 -3.98 8.21
N PRO A 113 4.05 -3.51 8.92
CA PRO A 113 3.73 -4.03 10.25
C PRO A 113 3.42 -5.53 10.26
N VAL A 114 2.78 -6.04 9.21
CA VAL A 114 2.46 -7.48 9.10
C VAL A 114 3.72 -8.33 8.96
N VAL A 115 4.71 -7.86 8.19
CA VAL A 115 5.98 -8.58 7.99
C VAL A 115 6.92 -8.40 9.20
N SER A 116 6.98 -7.19 9.75
CA SER A 116 7.91 -6.86 10.85
C SER A 116 7.39 -7.31 12.22
N GLY A 117 6.07 -7.43 12.41
CA GLY A 117 5.44 -7.72 13.69
C GLY A 117 5.40 -6.53 14.66
N TYR A 118 5.93 -5.37 14.29
CA TYR A 118 6.00 -4.18 15.14
C TYR A 118 5.02 -3.09 14.69
N MET A 119 4.43 -2.39 15.67
CA MET A 119 3.47 -1.31 15.45
C MET A 119 3.91 -0.04 16.19
N ASN A 120 4.99 0.56 15.73
CA ASN A 120 5.52 1.81 16.29
C ASN A 120 5.65 2.89 15.21
N TYR A 121 5.94 4.12 15.63
CA TYR A 121 6.12 5.25 14.72
C TYR A 121 7.22 5.01 13.69
N PHE A 122 8.29 4.32 14.07
CA PHE A 122 9.39 4.02 13.15
C PHE A 122 8.94 3.15 11.98
N VAL A 123 8.12 2.13 12.23
CA VAL A 123 7.55 1.29 11.17
C VAL A 123 6.63 2.10 10.24
N PHE A 124 5.79 2.97 10.79
CA PHE A 124 4.96 3.88 9.99
C PHE A 124 5.80 4.79 9.09
N LEU A 125 6.86 5.40 9.64
CA LEU A 125 7.76 6.26 8.89
C LEU A 125 8.49 5.46 7.78
N LEU A 126 8.96 4.25 8.09
CA LEU A 126 9.60 3.35 7.14
C LEU A 126 8.65 2.96 6.00
N SER A 127 7.41 2.58 6.31
CA SER A 127 6.37 2.32 5.30
C SER A 127 6.19 3.50 4.36
N GLY A 128 6.15 4.70 4.92
CA GLY A 128 5.99 5.90 4.13
C GLY A 128 7.20 6.25 3.27
N LEU A 129 8.41 6.02 3.79
CA LEU A 129 9.65 6.14 3.02
C LEU A 129 9.70 5.14 1.85
N ILE A 130 9.26 3.89 2.05
CA ILE A 130 9.19 2.89 0.97
C ILE A 130 8.16 3.32 -0.10
N GLY A 131 7.02 3.87 0.32
CA GLY A 131 6.04 4.45 -0.60
C GLY A 131 6.61 5.62 -1.41
N LEU A 132 7.35 6.53 -0.77
CA LEU A 132 8.08 7.61 -1.44
C LEU A 132 9.10 7.07 -2.46
N LEU A 133 9.88 6.06 -2.07
CA LEU A 133 10.88 5.43 -2.94
C LEU A 133 10.24 4.75 -4.15
N SER A 134 9.04 4.20 -4.01
CA SER A 134 8.31 3.60 -5.13
C SER A 134 7.98 4.64 -6.21
N VAL A 135 7.55 5.82 -5.79
CA VAL A 135 7.26 6.92 -6.72
C VAL A 135 8.53 7.55 -7.28
N ALA A 136 9.55 7.73 -6.45
CA ALA A 136 10.87 8.19 -6.89
C ALA A 136 11.47 7.23 -7.93
N GLY A 137 11.31 5.92 -7.74
CA GLY A 137 11.69 4.87 -8.69
C GLY A 137 10.92 4.97 -10.00
N MET A 138 9.61 5.15 -9.95
CA MET A 138 8.79 5.40 -11.15
C MET A 138 9.26 6.64 -11.91
N LEU A 139 9.42 7.77 -11.23
CA LEU A 139 9.91 9.01 -11.83
C LEU A 139 11.33 8.86 -12.39
N PHE A 140 12.20 8.13 -11.70
CA PHE A 140 13.55 7.82 -12.18
C PHE A 140 13.50 7.01 -13.48
N LEU A 141 12.64 5.99 -13.57
CA LEU A 141 12.46 5.23 -14.81
C LEU A 141 11.99 6.13 -15.96
N LEU A 142 10.93 6.91 -15.74
CA LEU A 142 10.39 7.81 -16.77
C LEU A 142 11.41 8.90 -17.19
N PHE A 143 12.21 9.41 -16.26
CA PHE A 143 13.21 10.44 -16.54
C PHE A 143 14.52 9.89 -17.12
N LYS A 144 15.20 8.98 -16.43
CA LYS A 144 16.56 8.53 -16.78
C LYS A 144 16.57 7.43 -17.82
N LYS A 145 15.65 6.47 -17.75
CA LYS A 145 15.63 5.33 -18.67
C LYS A 145 14.95 5.67 -19.98
N PHE A 146 13.83 6.38 -19.92
CA PHE A 146 13.02 6.69 -21.10
C PHE A 146 13.15 8.13 -21.59
N GLY A 147 13.69 9.06 -20.79
CA GLY A 147 13.91 10.44 -21.23
C GLY A 147 12.63 11.23 -21.51
N ILE A 148 11.46 10.76 -21.05
CA ILE A 148 10.17 11.38 -21.39
C ILE A 148 9.79 12.55 -20.49
N LEU A 149 10.36 12.61 -19.28
CA LEU A 149 10.07 13.68 -18.34
C LEU A 149 11.11 14.78 -18.41
N GLN A 150 10.66 16.01 -18.17
CA GLN A 150 11.56 17.13 -17.92
C GLN A 150 11.99 17.14 -16.45
N ARG A 151 13.21 17.64 -16.17
CA ARG A 151 13.72 17.79 -14.80
C ARG A 151 12.79 18.61 -13.91
N THR A 152 12.12 19.61 -14.49
CA THR A 152 11.12 20.46 -13.82
C THR A 152 9.88 19.66 -13.41
N GLN A 153 9.37 18.78 -14.27
CA GLN A 153 8.23 17.91 -13.96
C GLN A 153 8.56 16.93 -12.84
N VAL A 154 9.73 16.29 -12.90
CA VAL A 154 10.21 15.40 -11.83
C VAL A 154 10.32 16.15 -10.50
N GLY A 155 10.95 17.32 -10.50
CA GLY A 155 11.09 18.15 -9.30
C GLY A 155 9.74 18.56 -8.71
N ARG A 156 8.80 19.03 -9.54
CA ARG A 156 7.45 19.41 -9.10
C ARG A 156 6.67 18.22 -8.53
N SER A 157 6.73 17.06 -9.18
CA SER A 157 6.09 15.84 -8.66
C SER A 157 6.67 15.45 -7.30
N LEU A 158 7.99 15.45 -7.16
CA LEU A 158 8.65 15.13 -5.88
C LEU A 158 8.27 16.14 -4.79
N VAL A 159 8.26 17.45 -5.08
CA VAL A 159 7.85 18.47 -4.11
C VAL A 159 6.41 18.25 -3.65
N LEU A 160 5.50 17.98 -4.59
CA LEU A 160 4.09 17.71 -4.28
C LEU A 160 3.96 16.47 -3.38
N ILE A 161 4.62 15.37 -3.74
CA ILE A 161 4.52 14.11 -2.99
C ILE A 161 5.18 14.22 -1.62
N CYS A 162 6.35 14.83 -1.53
CA CYS A 162 7.00 15.13 -0.25
C CYS A 162 6.10 16.02 0.62
N GLY A 163 5.42 17.01 0.02
CA GLY A 163 4.44 17.85 0.72
C GLY A 163 3.29 17.03 1.31
N ILE A 164 2.70 16.10 0.53
CA ILE A 164 1.66 15.19 1.00
C ILE A 164 2.19 14.27 2.10
N PHE A 165 3.38 13.70 1.93
CA PHE A 165 4.01 12.86 2.94
C PHE A 165 4.22 13.60 4.26
N LEU A 166 4.74 14.83 4.21
CA LEU A 166 4.90 15.68 5.40
C LEU A 166 3.55 16.02 6.03
N LEU A 167 2.53 16.31 5.25
CA LEU A 167 1.17 16.57 5.74
C LEU A 167 0.60 15.35 6.48
N ILE A 168 0.76 14.15 5.93
CA ILE A 168 0.31 12.92 6.59
C ILE A 168 1.09 12.67 7.89
N ASN A 169 2.41 12.91 7.90
CA ASN A 169 3.20 12.81 9.12
C ASN A 169 2.79 13.86 10.17
N LEU A 170 2.45 15.07 9.76
CA LEU A 170 1.93 16.10 10.66
C LEU A 170 0.61 15.65 11.30
N PHE A 171 -0.32 15.08 10.52
CA PHE A 171 -1.56 14.51 11.06
C PHE A 171 -1.32 13.33 12.00
N TYR A 172 -0.26 12.55 11.76
CA TYR A 172 0.18 11.52 12.70
C TYR A 172 0.66 12.13 14.03
N PHE A 173 1.54 13.15 13.99
CA PHE A 173 2.03 13.83 15.19
C PHE A 173 0.92 14.52 15.99
N LEU A 174 -0.09 15.05 15.31
CA LEU A 174 -1.28 15.63 15.94
C LEU A 174 -2.22 14.56 16.55
N ASN A 175 -1.84 13.28 16.53
CA ASN A 175 -2.64 12.13 16.96
C ASN A 175 -3.97 11.97 16.20
N TRP A 176 -4.12 12.60 15.04
CA TRP A 176 -5.30 12.44 14.19
C TRP A 176 -5.25 11.14 13.37
N ILE A 177 -4.05 10.56 13.23
CA ILE A 177 -3.80 9.25 12.63
C ILE A 177 -2.88 8.47 13.60
N PRO A 178 -3.40 7.61 14.49
CA PRO A 178 -2.53 6.76 15.29
C PRO A 178 -2.01 5.58 14.44
N PRO A 179 -0.94 4.90 14.88
CA PRO A 179 -0.25 3.87 14.09
C PRO A 179 -1.09 2.60 13.91
N VAL A 180 -1.94 2.58 12.87
CA VAL A 180 -2.47 1.42 12.11
C VAL A 180 -3.00 0.22 12.96
N PRO A 181 -3.48 -0.91 12.37
CA PRO A 181 -4.75 -1.51 12.76
C PRO A 181 -4.67 -2.39 14.03
N LEU A 182 -5.58 -2.16 15.00
CA LEU A 182 -5.66 -2.91 16.26
C LEU A 182 -6.06 -4.40 16.09
N SER A 183 -6.51 -4.83 14.91
CA SER A 183 -6.76 -6.26 14.61
C SER A 183 -5.52 -7.14 14.72
N MET A 184 -4.33 -6.56 14.67
CA MET A 184 -3.06 -7.28 14.86
C MET A 184 -2.76 -7.56 16.33
N LYS A 185 -3.33 -6.79 17.28
CA LYS A 185 -3.22 -7.13 18.71
C LYS A 185 -3.93 -8.43 19.03
N SER A 186 -5.08 -8.71 18.42
CA SER A 186 -5.80 -9.97 18.64
C SER A 186 -5.12 -11.16 17.93
N ALA A 187 -4.62 -10.98 16.71
CA ALA A 187 -3.90 -12.04 15.99
C ALA A 187 -2.64 -12.54 16.73
N GLY A 188 -1.86 -11.62 17.32
CA GLY A 188 -0.71 -11.99 18.17
C GLY A 188 -1.09 -12.72 19.46
N ILE A 189 -2.26 -12.40 20.04
CA ILE A 189 -2.78 -13.10 21.23
C ILE A 189 -3.23 -14.52 20.87
N TYR A 190 -3.92 -14.73 19.74
CA TYR A 190 -4.32 -16.07 19.31
C TYR A 190 -3.11 -16.98 19.02
N GLN A 191 -2.05 -16.43 18.44
CA GLN A 191 -0.83 -17.19 18.14
C GLN A 191 -0.04 -17.53 19.42
N ALA A 192 -0.01 -16.63 20.40
CA ALA A 192 0.60 -16.88 21.70
C ALA A 192 -0.17 -17.95 22.50
N ILE A 193 -1.50 -17.95 22.43
CA ILE A 193 -2.35 -18.97 23.08
C ILE A 193 -2.16 -20.34 22.42
N ASP A 194 -2.14 -20.42 21.08
CA ASP A 194 -1.91 -21.69 20.37
C ASP A 194 -0.53 -22.29 20.68
N TRP A 195 0.50 -21.45 20.80
CA TRP A 195 1.85 -21.88 21.19
C TRP A 195 1.91 -22.35 22.66
N GLY A 196 1.21 -21.65 23.57
CA GLY A 196 1.08 -22.04 24.97
C GLY A 196 0.35 -23.37 25.16
N ILE A 197 -0.69 -23.64 24.36
CA ILE A 197 -1.43 -24.91 24.40
C ILE A 197 -0.58 -26.06 23.85
N LYS A 198 0.12 -25.85 22.73
CA LYS A 198 1.00 -26.88 22.13
C LYS A 198 2.20 -27.23 23.00
N SER A 199 2.82 -26.24 23.65
CA SER A 199 3.94 -26.47 24.57
C SER A 199 3.51 -27.21 25.83
N ALA A 200 2.38 -26.84 26.44
CA ALA A 200 1.84 -27.54 27.60
C ALA A 200 1.39 -28.98 27.28
N ALA A 201 0.87 -29.23 26.07
CA ALA A 201 0.52 -30.57 25.61
C ALA A 201 1.77 -31.44 25.36
N ALA A 202 2.84 -30.87 24.80
CA ALA A 202 4.11 -31.57 24.58
C ALA A 202 4.81 -31.94 25.90
N GLU A 203 4.77 -31.05 26.89
CA GLU A 203 5.33 -31.31 28.22
C GLU A 203 4.59 -32.44 28.94
N LYS A 204 3.25 -32.42 28.95
CA LYS A 204 2.44 -33.51 29.52
C LYS A 204 2.68 -34.87 28.84
N ALA A 205 2.84 -34.88 27.52
CA ALA A 205 3.14 -36.11 26.77
C ALA A 205 4.54 -36.65 27.11
N ALA A 206 5.54 -35.77 27.28
CA ALA A 206 6.89 -36.16 27.67
C ALA A 206 6.92 -36.76 29.08
N THR A 207 6.21 -36.16 30.05
CA THR A 207 6.11 -36.68 31.42
C THR A 207 5.40 -38.03 31.49
N ALA A 208 4.32 -38.22 30.72
CA ALA A 208 3.60 -39.49 30.65
C ALA A 208 4.47 -40.62 30.07
N ALA A 209 5.29 -40.31 29.05
CA ALA A 209 6.21 -41.26 28.43
C ALA A 209 7.40 -41.64 29.33
N THR A 210 7.81 -40.75 30.25
CA THR A 210 8.87 -41.08 31.24
C THR A 210 8.35 -42.00 32.34
N LEU A 211 7.08 -41.82 32.76
CA LEU A 211 6.44 -42.65 33.78
C LEU A 211 6.16 -44.09 33.30
N THR A 212 5.92 -44.29 32.00
CA THR A 212 5.72 -45.63 31.42
C THR A 212 7.02 -46.41 31.21
N LYS A 213 8.19 -45.75 31.28
CA LYS A 213 9.50 -46.38 31.09
C LYS A 213 10.15 -46.88 32.40
N HIS A 214 9.49 -46.62 33.53
CA HIS A 214 9.92 -47.01 34.88
C HIS A 214 8.91 -47.94 35.60
N MET A 215 7.94 -48.49 34.87
CA MET A 215 7.15 -49.66 35.26
C MET A 215 7.59 -50.86 34.42
#